data_AF-A0A2K5E1U9-F1
#
_entry.id   AF-A0A2K5E1U9-F1
#
_cell.length_a   1.000
_cell.length_b   1.000
_cell.length_c   1.000
_cell.angle_alpha   90.00
_cell.angle_beta   90.00
_cell.angle_gamma   90.00
#
_symmetry.space_group_name_H-M   'P 1'
#
loop_
_entity.id
_entity.type
_entity.pdbx_description
1 polymer ?
#
loop_
_entity_poly.entity_id
_entity_poly.type
_entity_poly.pdbx_seq_one_letter_code
_entity_poly.pdbx_strand_id
1 'polypeptide(L)'
;MDGTEGSAGQPGPAERSHRSSVSSVGARVADVLVYLADDTVVPLAVENLPSLSAHELHRAVREVLQLPDIGLDVFALWLVSPLLDEPFLQFRRNVFFPKRRELQIHDEEVLRLLYEEAKGNVLAARYPCDVEDCEALGALVCRVQLGPYQPGQPAACVLREKLDSFLPAHLCKRGQGLFAALRGRGARAGPGEQGLLNAYRQVQETSSDNGCEATLGTHYRAYLLKCHELPFYGCAFFHGEVDKPAPGFLHRGGRKPVSVAISLEGVHVIDSREKHVLLGLRFQELSWDHTSPEEEEPILWLEFDGESEGTPVNKLLKIYSKQAELMSSLIEYCIELSQAAEPAGPQDSATGPPLDPSSSPAPVQRPRLRRQGSVVCSRIQHLSTIDYVEDGKGIRRVKPKRTTSFFSRQLSLGQGSYTVVQTGDNLEQG
;
A
#
# COMPACT_ATOMS: atom_id res chain seq x y z
N MET A 1 81.87 -71.49 8.79
CA MET A 1 80.71 -71.77 7.93
C MET A 1 80.44 -70.51 7.13
N ASP A 2 80.74 -70.62 5.83
CA ASP A 2 80.25 -69.92 4.64
C ASP A 2 79.50 -68.58 4.69
N GLY A 3 79.91 -67.69 3.76
CA GLY A 3 79.04 -66.93 2.83
C GLY A 3 78.26 -65.73 3.41
N THR A 4 77.91 -64.65 2.68
CA THR A 4 77.90 -64.33 1.25
C THR A 4 77.66 -62.82 1.06
N GLU A 5 78.02 -62.32 -0.13
CA GLU A 5 77.65 -61.10 -0.87
C GLU A 5 76.15 -60.69 -0.69
N GLY A 6 75.63 -59.49 -0.97
CA GLY A 6 75.92 -58.47 -1.99
C GLY A 6 74.60 -58.09 -2.70
N SER A 7 74.20 -56.82 -2.62
CA SER A 7 73.36 -55.99 -3.54
C SER A 7 72.05 -56.53 -4.17
N ALA A 8 70.96 -55.76 -4.03
CA ALA A 8 70.26 -55.05 -5.14
C ALA A 8 68.74 -54.81 -4.89
N GLY A 9 68.24 -53.62 -5.27
CA GLY A 9 66.87 -53.46 -5.81
C GLY A 9 65.93 -52.42 -5.18
N GLN A 10 65.93 -51.18 -5.69
CA GLN A 10 64.72 -50.34 -5.89
C GLN A 10 64.07 -50.73 -7.25
N PRO A 11 62.81 -50.35 -7.67
CA PRO A 11 62.06 -49.11 -7.38
C PRO A 11 60.49 -49.19 -7.37
N GLY A 12 59.80 -48.04 -7.20
CA GLY A 12 58.40 -47.83 -7.65
C GLY A 12 57.60 -46.76 -6.86
N PRO A 13 56.99 -45.73 -7.49
CA PRO A 13 56.51 -44.53 -6.80
C PRO A 13 55.07 -44.69 -6.31
N ALA A 14 54.82 -44.32 -5.05
CA ALA A 14 53.47 -44.02 -4.57
C ALA A 14 53.50 -42.65 -3.89
N GLU A 15 52.74 -41.74 -4.48
CA GLU A 15 52.55 -40.35 -4.13
C GLU A 15 52.42 -40.16 -2.61
N ARG A 16 53.39 -39.44 -2.02
CA ARG A 16 53.18 -38.79 -0.73
C ARG A 16 52.17 -37.68 -0.93
N SER A 17 50.90 -38.03 -0.78
CA SER A 17 49.81 -37.08 -0.68
C SER A 17 50.09 -36.20 0.53
N HIS A 18 50.46 -34.95 0.25
CA HIS A 18 50.44 -33.87 1.22
C HIS A 18 49.02 -33.80 1.77
N ARG A 19 48.83 -34.29 3.00
CA ARG A 19 47.59 -34.09 3.75
C ARG A 19 47.52 -32.60 4.10
N SER A 20 47.07 -31.81 3.12
CA SER A 20 46.62 -30.46 3.33
C SER A 20 45.57 -30.52 4.42
N SER A 21 45.85 -29.84 5.53
CA SER A 21 44.83 -29.43 6.47
C SER A 21 43.88 -28.52 5.70
N VAL A 22 42.84 -29.12 5.11
CA VAL A 22 41.67 -28.38 4.66
C VAL A 22 41.08 -27.81 5.94
N SER A 23 41.38 -26.53 6.20
CA SER A 23 40.57 -25.71 7.07
C SER A 23 39.15 -25.84 6.54
N SER A 24 38.34 -26.66 7.19
CA SER A 24 36.90 -26.60 7.04
C SER A 24 36.49 -25.24 7.59
N VAL A 25 36.59 -24.21 6.76
CA VAL A 25 35.72 -23.05 6.87
C VAL A 25 34.34 -23.60 6.57
N GLY A 26 33.75 -24.26 7.57
CA GLY A 26 32.34 -24.61 7.54
C GLY A 26 31.60 -23.33 7.20
N ALA A 27 30.71 -23.41 6.22
CA ALA A 27 29.81 -22.31 5.91
C ALA A 27 29.28 -21.77 7.24
N ARG A 28 29.63 -20.53 7.58
CA ARG A 28 29.09 -19.91 8.79
C ARG A 28 27.58 -19.96 8.63
N VAL A 29 26.92 -20.72 9.50
CA VAL A 29 25.46 -20.78 9.54
C VAL A 29 25.00 -19.35 9.79
N ALA A 30 24.12 -18.83 8.93
CA ALA A 30 23.55 -17.50 9.15
C ALA A 30 22.71 -17.53 10.42
N ASP A 31 22.91 -16.56 11.30
CA ASP A 31 22.20 -16.44 12.58
C ASP A 31 20.84 -15.76 12.39
N VAL A 32 20.76 -14.81 11.45
CA VAL A 32 19.55 -14.05 11.11
C VAL A 32 19.37 -14.00 9.59
N LEU A 33 18.13 -14.18 9.14
CA LEU A 33 17.73 -14.01 7.74
C LEU A 33 16.84 -12.79 7.64
N VAL A 34 17.22 -11.83 6.78
CA VAL A 34 16.38 -10.67 6.45
C VAL A 34 15.95 -10.79 5.00
N TYR A 35 14.64 -10.78 4.75
CA TYR A 35 14.08 -10.87 3.42
C TYR A 35 14.01 -9.49 2.77
N LEU A 36 14.19 -9.43 1.46
CA LEU A 36 13.89 -8.26 0.63
C LEU A 36 12.45 -8.35 0.12
N ALA A 37 11.99 -7.30 -0.55
CA ALA A 37 10.63 -7.25 -1.10
C ALA A 37 10.41 -8.20 -2.30
N ASP A 38 11.49 -8.64 -2.95
CA ASP A 38 11.49 -9.63 -4.04
C ASP A 38 11.74 -11.07 -3.54
N ASP A 39 11.58 -11.29 -2.22
CA ASP A 39 11.84 -12.55 -1.50
C ASP A 39 13.30 -13.03 -1.49
N THR A 40 14.24 -12.22 -2.00
CA THR A 40 15.67 -12.49 -1.85
C THR A 40 16.06 -12.44 -0.37
N VAL A 41 16.96 -13.33 0.05
CA VAL A 41 17.39 -13.43 1.45
C VAL A 41 18.78 -12.81 1.62
N VAL A 42 18.92 -11.96 2.64
CA VAL A 42 20.18 -11.42 3.14
C VAL A 42 20.59 -12.20 4.39
N PRO A 43 21.48 -13.20 4.28
CA PRO A 43 21.96 -13.96 5.42
C PRO A 43 22.99 -13.14 6.21
N LEU A 44 22.80 -13.05 7.53
CA LEU A 44 23.67 -12.30 8.42
C LEU A 44 24.24 -13.22 9.50
N ALA A 45 25.57 -13.17 9.64
CA ALA A 45 26.25 -13.71 10.80
C ALA A 45 26.41 -12.57 11.81
N VAL A 46 25.87 -12.74 13.01
CA VAL A 46 25.83 -11.68 14.02
C VAL A 46 26.57 -12.09 15.28
N GLU A 47 27.31 -11.15 15.87
CA GLU A 47 27.90 -11.36 17.18
C GLU A 47 26.83 -11.13 18.24
N ASN A 48 26.74 -12.02 19.22
CA ASN A 48 25.83 -11.90 20.37
C ASN A 48 24.35 -11.72 19.99
N LEU A 49 23.80 -12.66 19.23
CA LEU A 49 22.39 -12.71 18.81
C LEU A 49 21.36 -12.28 19.89
N PRO A 50 21.47 -12.67 21.18
CA PRO A 50 20.48 -12.30 22.20
C PRO A 50 20.40 -10.80 22.53
N SER A 51 21.44 -10.03 22.24
CA SER A 51 21.51 -8.59 22.52
C SER A 51 21.53 -7.71 21.26
N LEU A 52 21.34 -8.31 20.09
CA LEU A 52 21.39 -7.60 18.82
C LEU A 52 20.24 -6.58 18.73
N SER A 53 20.58 -5.31 18.54
CA SER A 53 19.59 -4.26 18.32
C SER A 53 19.11 -4.23 16.87
N ALA A 54 17.88 -3.73 16.65
CA ALA A 54 17.35 -3.47 15.31
C ALA A 54 18.24 -2.48 14.53
N HIS A 55 18.89 -1.53 15.22
CA HIS A 55 19.80 -0.58 14.61
C HIS A 55 21.08 -1.23 14.07
N GLU A 56 21.70 -2.12 14.85
CA GLU A 56 22.88 -2.88 14.41
C GLU A 56 22.53 -3.81 13.25
N LEU A 57 21.38 -4.51 13.34
CA LEU A 57 20.90 -5.36 12.27
C LEU A 57 20.62 -4.57 10.98
N HIS A 58 20.00 -3.40 11.10
CA HIS A 58 19.73 -2.51 9.97
C HIS A 58 21.04 -2.06 9.29
N ARG A 59 22.05 -1.65 10.07
CA ARG A 59 23.37 -1.29 9.53
C ARG A 59 24.03 -2.48 8.82
N ALA A 60 23.95 -3.68 9.40
CA ALA A 60 24.52 -4.89 8.79
C ALA A 60 23.86 -5.22 7.44
N VAL A 61 22.53 -5.12 7.32
CA VAL A 61 21.81 -5.29 6.04
C VAL A 61 22.31 -4.28 5.01
N ARG A 62 22.42 -3.00 5.38
CA ARG A 62 22.93 -1.94 4.48
C ARG A 62 24.34 -2.25 3.98
N GLU A 63 25.24 -2.66 4.88
CA GLU A 63 26.63 -2.98 4.54
C GLU A 63 26.74 -4.17 3.59
N VAL A 64 25.98 -5.25 3.83
CA VAL A 64 25.96 -6.42 2.94
C VAL A 64 25.40 -6.07 1.56
N LEU A 65 24.37 -5.23 1.50
CA LEU A 65 23.79 -4.73 0.26
C LEU A 65 24.61 -3.60 -0.40
N GLN A 66 25.69 -3.14 0.25
CA GLN A 66 26.54 -2.04 -0.22
C GLN A 66 25.77 -0.75 -0.53
N LEU A 67 24.69 -0.49 0.22
CA LEU A 67 23.86 0.70 0.00
C LEU A 67 24.56 1.95 0.53
N PRO A 68 24.38 3.11 -0.14
CA PRO A 68 24.88 4.39 0.35
C PRO A 68 24.23 4.78 1.70
N ASP A 69 24.81 5.75 2.42
CA ASP A 69 24.33 6.16 3.75
C ASP A 69 22.84 6.54 3.77
N ILE A 70 22.34 7.15 2.68
CA ILE A 70 20.92 7.48 2.51
C ILE A 70 20.00 6.25 2.61
N GLY A 71 20.51 5.04 2.36
CA GLY A 71 19.77 3.80 2.53
C GLY A 71 19.27 3.57 3.96
N LEU A 72 19.95 4.12 4.98
CA LEU A 72 19.48 4.06 6.38
C LEU A 72 18.26 4.95 6.63
N ASP A 73 18.07 6.01 5.84
CA ASP A 73 16.88 6.85 5.93
C ASP A 73 15.72 6.24 5.12
N VAL A 74 16.04 5.69 3.94
CA VAL A 74 15.08 5.21 2.94
C VAL A 74 14.41 3.91 3.36
N PHE A 75 15.13 3.03 4.06
CA PHE A 75 14.65 1.71 4.44
C PHE A 75 14.59 1.52 5.96
N ALA A 76 13.82 0.52 6.37
CA ALA A 76 13.66 0.09 7.75
C ALA A 76 13.48 -1.42 7.81
N LEU A 77 13.65 -2.00 9.00
CA LEU A 77 13.31 -3.39 9.28
C LEU A 77 11.85 -3.50 9.70
N TRP A 78 11.15 -4.44 9.09
CA TRP A 78 9.74 -4.74 9.33
C TRP A 78 9.60 -6.17 9.83
N LEU A 79 8.76 -6.37 10.85
CA LEU A 79 8.29 -7.70 11.21
C LEU A 79 7.00 -7.96 10.44
N VAL A 80 7.04 -8.95 9.53
CA VAL A 80 5.93 -9.27 8.62
C VAL A 80 5.43 -10.67 8.93
N SER A 81 4.12 -10.84 9.04
CA SER A 81 3.46 -12.14 9.18
C SER A 81 2.32 -12.22 8.16
N PRO A 82 2.35 -13.16 7.21
CA PRO A 82 1.15 -13.59 6.53
C PRO A 82 0.20 -14.15 7.59
N LEU A 83 -1.09 -13.82 7.53
CA LEU A 83 -2.06 -14.21 8.56
C LEU A 83 -2.00 -15.72 8.85
N LEU A 84 -1.63 -16.08 10.10
CA LEU A 84 -1.44 -17.45 10.63
C LEU A 84 -0.06 -18.10 10.38
N ASP A 85 0.87 -17.40 9.73
CA ASP A 85 2.24 -17.87 9.48
C ASP A 85 3.27 -17.24 10.44
N GLU A 86 4.41 -17.93 10.58
CA GLU A 86 5.56 -17.48 11.38
C GLU A 86 6.05 -16.11 10.90
N PRO A 87 6.23 -15.13 11.80
CA PRO A 87 6.70 -13.81 11.40
C PRO A 87 8.15 -13.85 10.95
N PHE A 88 8.48 -13.04 9.94
CA PHE A 88 9.84 -12.89 9.42
C PHE A 88 10.25 -11.42 9.33
N LEU A 89 11.56 -11.19 9.31
CA LEU A 89 12.11 -9.84 9.14
C LEU A 89 12.22 -9.51 7.65
N GLN A 90 11.71 -8.35 7.26
CA GLN A 90 11.81 -7.82 5.91
C GLN A 90 12.45 -6.44 5.91
N PHE A 91 13.36 -6.20 4.97
CA PHE A 91 13.94 -4.89 4.70
C PHE A 91 13.08 -4.17 3.66
N ARG A 92 12.45 -3.06 4.06
CA ARG A 92 11.44 -2.36 3.26
C ARG A 92 11.58 -0.86 3.36
N ARG A 93 10.89 -0.13 2.48
CA ARG A 93 10.75 1.32 2.55
C ARG A 93 10.33 1.77 3.96
N ASN A 94 11.02 2.76 4.48
CA ASN A 94 10.67 3.43 5.71
C ASN A 94 9.40 4.27 5.49
N VAL A 95 8.34 4.00 6.24
CA VAL A 95 7.07 4.74 6.15
C VAL A 95 7.25 6.24 6.41
N PHE A 96 8.27 6.61 7.19
CA PHE A 96 8.62 7.99 7.54
C PHE A 96 9.57 8.66 6.54
N PHE A 97 9.98 7.98 5.47
CA PHE A 97 10.80 8.62 4.43
C PHE A 97 9.91 9.44 3.48
N PRO A 98 10.10 10.77 3.35
CA PRO A 98 9.22 11.60 2.54
C PRO A 98 9.32 11.29 1.03
N LYS A 99 8.18 11.16 0.34
CA LYS A 99 8.11 10.96 -1.11
C LYS A 99 8.96 11.97 -1.89
N ARG A 100 8.90 13.25 -1.51
CA ARG A 100 9.70 14.34 -2.09
C ARG A 100 11.22 14.07 -2.05
N ARG A 101 11.73 13.48 -0.96
CA ARG A 101 13.16 13.17 -0.83
C ARG A 101 13.55 11.98 -1.71
N GLU A 102 12.63 11.05 -1.90
CA GLU A 102 12.81 9.88 -2.79
C GLU A 102 13.09 10.28 -4.24
N LEU A 103 12.52 11.41 -4.71
CA LEU A 103 12.77 11.95 -6.05
C LEU A 103 14.25 12.34 -6.29
N GLN A 104 15.02 12.56 -5.22
CA GLN A 104 16.43 12.94 -5.26
C GLN A 104 17.36 11.72 -5.26
N ILE A 105 16.82 10.49 -5.20
CA ILE A 105 17.61 9.27 -5.20
C ILE A 105 18.03 8.95 -6.63
N HIS A 106 19.34 8.82 -6.86
CA HIS A 106 19.93 8.41 -8.14
C HIS A 106 20.63 7.04 -8.09
N ASP A 107 20.86 6.52 -6.89
CA ASP A 107 21.52 5.23 -6.71
C ASP A 107 20.65 4.09 -7.26
N GLU A 108 21.22 3.26 -8.13
CA GLU A 108 20.46 2.23 -8.85
C GLU A 108 19.96 1.11 -7.93
N GLU A 109 20.73 0.70 -6.92
CA GLU A 109 20.30 -0.36 -6.00
C GLU A 109 19.20 0.13 -5.05
N VAL A 110 19.31 1.35 -4.54
CA VAL A 110 18.21 1.95 -3.75
C VAL A 110 16.93 2.06 -4.59
N LEU A 111 17.05 2.51 -5.85
CA LEU A 111 15.91 2.57 -6.76
C LEU A 111 15.34 1.18 -7.06
N ARG A 112 16.20 0.16 -7.25
CA ARG A 112 15.79 -1.23 -7.50
C ARG A 112 14.98 -1.78 -6.33
N LEU A 113 15.46 -1.60 -5.10
CA LEU A 113 14.76 -2.08 -3.89
C LEU A 113 13.39 -1.41 -3.69
N LEU A 114 13.31 -0.10 -3.88
CA LEU A 114 12.04 0.64 -3.86
C LEU A 114 11.09 0.15 -4.97
N TYR A 115 11.62 -0.05 -6.17
CA TYR A 115 10.87 -0.55 -7.33
C TYR A 115 10.32 -1.95 -7.07
N GLU A 116 11.12 -2.87 -6.52
CA GLU A 116 10.70 -4.24 -6.23
C GLU A 116 9.55 -4.27 -5.21
N GLU A 117 9.62 -3.44 -4.16
CA GLU A 117 8.52 -3.29 -3.21
C GLU A 117 7.26 -2.70 -3.86
N ALA A 118 7.41 -1.62 -4.65
CA ALA A 118 6.29 -1.00 -5.35
C ALA A 118 5.62 -1.99 -6.32
N LYS A 119 6.42 -2.73 -7.09
CA LYS A 119 5.97 -3.79 -8.00
C LYS A 119 5.17 -4.85 -7.27
N GLY A 120 5.68 -5.38 -6.16
CA GLY A 120 4.97 -6.35 -5.34
C GLY A 120 3.61 -5.83 -4.88
N ASN A 121 3.54 -4.58 -4.42
CA ASN A 121 2.29 -3.96 -3.97
C ASN A 121 1.26 -3.77 -5.11
N VAL A 122 1.72 -3.44 -6.33
CA VAL A 122 0.85 -3.34 -7.52
C VAL A 122 0.34 -4.73 -7.92
N LEU A 123 1.22 -5.72 -8.08
CA LEU A 123 0.84 -7.08 -8.50
C LEU A 123 -0.12 -7.75 -7.50
N ALA A 124 0.09 -7.53 -6.20
CA ALA A 124 -0.81 -7.99 -5.14
C ALA A 124 -2.14 -7.21 -5.06
N ALA A 125 -2.32 -6.19 -5.91
CA ALA A 125 -3.44 -5.25 -5.86
C ALA A 125 -3.63 -4.62 -4.46
N ARG A 126 -2.52 -4.41 -3.74
CA ARG A 126 -2.49 -3.57 -2.53
C ARG A 126 -2.52 -2.09 -2.91
N TYR A 127 -1.98 -1.76 -4.09
CA TYR A 127 -2.13 -0.47 -4.74
C TYR A 127 -3.25 -0.53 -5.79
N PRO A 128 -4.46 -0.02 -5.48
CA PRO A 128 -5.52 0.21 -6.46
C PRO A 128 -5.02 1.04 -7.66
N CYS A 129 -5.04 0.47 -8.86
CA CYS A 129 -4.64 1.18 -10.06
C CYS A 129 -5.73 1.03 -11.12
N ASP A 130 -5.95 2.07 -11.93
CA ASP A 130 -6.76 1.93 -13.12
C ASP A 130 -6.08 0.94 -14.09
N VAL A 131 -6.86 0.34 -14.98
CA VAL A 131 -6.36 -0.71 -15.90
C VAL A 131 -5.22 -0.18 -16.74
N GLU A 132 -5.36 1.03 -17.27
CA GLU A 132 -4.34 1.68 -18.10
C GLU A 132 -3.05 1.96 -17.31
N ASP A 133 -3.17 2.22 -16.01
CA ASP A 133 -2.00 2.41 -15.15
C ASP A 133 -1.29 1.10 -14.84
N CYS A 134 -2.05 0.01 -14.62
CA CYS A 134 -1.49 -1.33 -14.49
C CYS A 134 -0.74 -1.74 -15.76
N GLU A 135 -1.30 -1.47 -16.94
CA GLU A 135 -0.66 -1.78 -18.23
C GLU A 135 0.62 -0.97 -18.45
N ALA A 136 0.61 0.32 -18.12
CA ALA A 136 1.80 1.17 -18.21
C ALA A 136 2.91 0.77 -17.22
N LEU A 137 2.54 0.45 -15.97
CA LEU A 137 3.48 -0.07 -14.97
C LEU A 137 4.04 -1.43 -15.40
N GLY A 138 3.18 -2.35 -15.82
CA GLY A 138 3.57 -3.67 -16.33
C GLY A 138 4.49 -3.59 -17.54
N ALA A 139 4.28 -2.61 -18.43
CA ALA A 139 5.14 -2.37 -19.58
C ALA A 139 6.58 -1.99 -19.17
N LEU A 140 6.74 -1.22 -18.09
CA LEU A 140 8.06 -0.93 -17.51
C LEU A 140 8.68 -2.20 -16.90
N VAL A 141 7.89 -3.06 -16.24
CA VAL A 141 8.38 -4.37 -15.76
C VAL A 141 8.83 -5.24 -16.93
N CYS A 142 8.09 -5.28 -18.03
CA CYS A 142 8.52 -5.95 -19.26
C CYS A 142 9.85 -5.38 -19.77
N ARG A 143 10.01 -4.05 -19.80
CA ARG A 143 11.26 -3.41 -20.25
C ARG A 143 12.46 -3.76 -19.38
N VAL A 144 12.27 -3.88 -18.07
CA VAL A 144 13.31 -4.28 -17.11
C VAL A 144 13.67 -5.76 -17.28
N GLN A 145 12.68 -6.65 -17.41
CA GLN A 145 12.91 -8.11 -17.40
C GLN A 145 13.22 -8.70 -18.78
N LEU A 146 12.67 -8.11 -19.85
CA LEU A 146 12.73 -8.64 -21.22
C LEU A 146 13.59 -7.78 -22.15
N GLY A 147 14.07 -6.62 -21.70
CA GLY A 147 14.82 -5.67 -22.52
C GLY A 147 13.91 -4.78 -23.39
N PRO A 148 14.44 -4.11 -24.43
CA PRO A 148 13.62 -3.31 -25.35
C PRO A 148 12.72 -4.20 -26.22
N TYR A 149 11.55 -3.68 -26.60
CA TYR A 149 10.64 -4.42 -27.46
C TYR A 149 11.20 -4.58 -28.88
N GLN A 150 11.33 -5.83 -29.34
CA GLN A 150 11.76 -6.14 -30.70
C GLN A 150 10.61 -6.74 -31.54
N PRO A 151 10.16 -6.07 -32.62
CA PRO A 151 9.15 -6.63 -33.51
C PRO A 151 9.59 -7.98 -34.11
N GLY A 152 8.73 -8.99 -34.04
CA GLY A 152 8.99 -10.31 -34.64
C GLY A 152 9.64 -11.34 -33.71
N GLN A 153 10.12 -10.95 -32.52
CA GLN A 153 10.48 -11.91 -31.47
C GLN A 153 9.22 -12.59 -30.88
N PRO A 154 9.33 -13.79 -30.27
CA PRO A 154 8.25 -14.43 -29.52
C PRO A 154 7.88 -13.70 -28.22
N ALA A 155 8.12 -12.40 -28.12
CA ALA A 155 7.81 -11.55 -26.97
C ALA A 155 6.35 -11.71 -26.53
N ALA A 156 5.40 -11.86 -27.48
CA ALA A 156 4.01 -12.13 -27.15
C ALA A 156 3.78 -13.48 -26.46
N CYS A 157 4.52 -14.54 -26.84
CA CYS A 157 4.43 -15.85 -26.18
C CYS A 157 5.04 -15.80 -24.78
N VAL A 158 6.24 -15.21 -24.63
CA VAL A 158 6.93 -15.06 -23.34
C VAL A 158 6.12 -14.18 -22.37
N LEU A 159 5.58 -13.06 -22.86
CA LEU A 159 4.74 -12.16 -22.08
C LEU A 159 3.47 -12.86 -21.60
N ARG A 160 2.86 -13.69 -22.46
CA ARG A 160 1.67 -14.47 -22.10
C ARG A 160 1.95 -15.54 -21.05
N GLU A 161 3.12 -16.16 -21.07
CA GLU A 161 3.52 -17.18 -20.09
C GLU A 161 3.79 -16.60 -18.70
N LYS A 162 4.23 -15.33 -18.64
CA LYS A 162 4.60 -14.64 -17.39
C LYS A 162 3.67 -13.47 -17.04
N LEU A 163 2.43 -13.50 -17.50
CA LEU A 163 1.51 -12.34 -17.41
C LEU A 163 1.26 -11.87 -15.97
N ASP A 164 1.25 -12.80 -15.02
CA ASP A 164 1.10 -12.57 -13.58
C ASP A 164 2.32 -11.90 -12.93
N SER A 165 3.50 -11.96 -13.56
CA SER A 165 4.67 -11.19 -13.14
C SER A 165 4.64 -9.72 -13.60
N PHE A 166 3.73 -9.38 -14.52
CA PHE A 166 3.62 -8.04 -15.12
C PHE A 166 2.33 -7.31 -14.75
N LEU A 167 1.24 -8.03 -14.50
CA LEU A 167 -0.07 -7.46 -14.20
C LEU A 167 -0.68 -8.08 -12.93
N PRO A 168 -1.53 -7.32 -12.22
CA PRO A 168 -2.34 -7.87 -11.13
C PRO A 168 -3.23 -9.04 -11.58
N ALA A 169 -3.40 -10.03 -10.69
CA ALA A 169 -4.11 -11.28 -11.00
C ALA A 169 -5.53 -11.10 -11.57
N HIS A 170 -6.23 -10.00 -11.24
CA HIS A 170 -7.56 -9.72 -11.75
C HIS A 170 -7.57 -9.32 -13.25
N LEU A 171 -6.44 -8.83 -13.78
CA LEU A 171 -6.26 -8.49 -15.20
C LEU A 171 -5.69 -9.64 -16.03
N CYS A 172 -5.10 -10.66 -15.38
CA CYS A 172 -4.59 -11.85 -16.05
C CYS A 172 -5.68 -12.82 -16.51
N LYS A 173 -6.94 -12.65 -16.04
CA LYS A 173 -8.03 -13.59 -16.32
C LYS A 173 -8.43 -13.59 -17.80
N ARG A 174 -8.26 -14.75 -18.44
CA ARG A 174 -8.95 -15.08 -19.69
C ARG A 174 -10.45 -15.16 -19.42
N GLY A 175 -11.28 -14.66 -20.32
CA GLY A 175 -12.73 -14.86 -20.26
C GLY A 175 -13.07 -16.35 -20.25
N GLN A 176 -13.25 -16.94 -19.07
CA GLN A 176 -13.65 -18.33 -18.86
C GLN A 176 -15.16 -18.45 -19.09
N GLY A 177 -15.60 -18.24 -20.33
CA GLY A 177 -16.89 -18.75 -20.76
C GLY A 177 -16.76 -20.24 -21.05
N LEU A 178 -17.65 -21.06 -20.47
CA LEU A 178 -17.78 -22.51 -20.71
C LEU A 178 -17.90 -22.92 -22.20
N PHE A 179 -18.06 -21.96 -23.12
CA PHE A 179 -18.14 -22.18 -24.57
C PHE A 179 -16.89 -21.75 -25.36
N ALA A 180 -15.81 -21.28 -24.70
CA ALA A 180 -14.60 -20.85 -25.40
C ALA A 180 -13.83 -22.03 -26.04
N ALA A 181 -13.88 -23.22 -25.44
CA ALA A 181 -13.25 -24.43 -25.97
C ALA A 181 -13.94 -24.99 -27.23
N LEU A 182 -15.21 -24.64 -27.47
CA LEU A 182 -16.00 -25.16 -28.59
C LEU A 182 -15.84 -24.37 -29.90
N ARG A 183 -15.10 -23.25 -29.89
CA ARG A 183 -15.04 -22.34 -31.05
C ARG A 183 -13.81 -22.46 -31.94
N GLY A 184 -12.91 -23.42 -31.72
CA GLY A 184 -11.85 -23.82 -32.67
C GLY A 184 -10.95 -22.70 -33.22
N ARG A 185 -11.01 -21.48 -32.66
CA ARG A 185 -10.23 -20.32 -33.05
C ARG A 185 -9.27 -20.04 -31.92
N GLY A 186 -7.99 -19.95 -32.27
CA GLY A 186 -6.86 -19.82 -31.36
C GLY A 186 -7.13 -18.91 -30.17
N ALA A 187 -6.56 -19.28 -29.03
CA ALA A 187 -6.78 -18.63 -27.75
C ALA A 187 -6.46 -17.12 -27.84
N ARG A 188 -7.50 -16.29 -28.00
CA ARG A 188 -7.36 -14.83 -28.10
C ARG A 188 -6.77 -14.28 -26.81
N ALA A 189 -5.88 -13.29 -26.97
CA ALA A 189 -5.31 -12.55 -25.86
C ALA A 189 -6.42 -11.92 -25.01
N GLY A 190 -6.28 -11.97 -23.68
CA GLY A 190 -7.17 -11.24 -22.79
C GLY A 190 -7.03 -9.72 -22.99
N PRO A 191 -8.03 -8.90 -22.59
CA PRO A 191 -7.93 -7.44 -22.69
C PRO A 191 -6.63 -6.89 -22.08
N GLY A 192 -6.24 -7.37 -20.90
CA GLY A 192 -5.00 -6.94 -20.22
C GLY A 192 -3.72 -7.37 -20.94
N GLU A 193 -3.68 -8.54 -21.57
CA GLU A 193 -2.51 -9.00 -22.36
C GLU A 193 -2.27 -8.09 -23.56
N GLN A 194 -3.36 -7.72 -24.26
CA GLN A 194 -3.27 -6.86 -25.44
C GLN A 194 -2.91 -5.41 -25.07
N GLY A 195 -3.49 -4.88 -24.00
CA GLY A 195 -3.18 -3.54 -23.49
C GLY A 195 -1.73 -3.44 -23.01
N LEU A 196 -1.26 -4.42 -22.24
CA LEU A 196 0.14 -4.52 -21.82
C LEU A 196 1.11 -4.56 -22.99
N LEU A 197 0.84 -5.41 -24.00
CA LEU A 197 1.69 -5.49 -25.18
C LEU A 197 1.75 -4.16 -25.95
N ASN A 198 0.64 -3.44 -26.02
CA ASN A 198 0.59 -2.12 -26.64
C ASN A 198 1.37 -1.08 -25.84
N ALA A 199 1.25 -1.10 -24.51
CA ALA A 199 2.01 -0.22 -23.62
C ALA A 199 3.52 -0.52 -23.69
N TYR A 200 3.91 -1.79 -23.72
CA TYR A 200 5.32 -2.22 -23.82
C TYR A 200 5.98 -1.73 -25.11
N ARG A 201 5.27 -1.75 -26.24
CA ARG A 201 5.75 -1.17 -27.51
C ARG A 201 6.00 0.34 -27.44
N GLN A 202 5.33 1.04 -26.53
CA GLN A 202 5.40 2.50 -26.40
C GLN A 202 6.45 2.95 -25.39
N VAL A 203 7.05 2.04 -24.62
CA VAL A 203 8.11 2.40 -23.67
C VAL A 203 9.31 2.91 -24.47
N GLN A 204 9.52 4.24 -24.41
CA GLN A 204 10.54 4.92 -25.19
C GLN A 204 11.94 4.49 -24.74
N GLU A 205 12.81 4.26 -25.72
CA GLU A 205 14.25 4.30 -25.49
C GLU A 205 14.63 5.76 -25.30
N THR A 206 14.99 6.16 -24.08
CA THR A 206 15.67 7.44 -23.89
C THR A 206 17.07 7.29 -24.48
N SER A 207 17.18 7.55 -25.78
CA SER A 207 18.47 7.72 -26.45
C SER A 207 19.13 8.95 -25.82
N SER A 208 19.98 8.73 -24.82
CA SER A 208 20.95 9.75 -24.47
C SER A 208 21.80 10.03 -25.71
N ASP A 209 22.09 11.30 -26.01
CA ASP A 209 22.91 11.76 -27.16
C ASP A 209 24.30 11.10 -27.23
N ASN A 210 24.67 10.27 -26.25
CA ASN A 210 25.92 9.54 -26.15
C ASN A 210 25.83 8.04 -26.50
N GLY A 211 24.72 7.55 -27.04
CA GLY A 211 24.61 6.16 -27.49
C GLY A 211 24.64 5.11 -26.37
N CYS A 212 24.47 5.53 -25.11
CA CYS A 212 24.37 4.63 -23.98
C CYS A 212 22.90 4.21 -23.81
N GLU A 213 22.64 2.90 -23.81
CA GLU A 213 21.34 2.34 -23.48
C GLU A 213 20.87 2.89 -22.13
N ALA A 214 19.58 3.23 -22.02
CA ALA A 214 18.99 3.72 -20.78
C ALA A 214 19.21 2.70 -19.65
N THR A 215 19.97 3.09 -18.62
CA THR A 215 20.31 2.26 -17.46
C THR A 215 19.05 1.69 -16.79
N LEU A 216 19.11 0.53 -16.14
CA LEU A 216 17.95 -0.03 -15.43
C LEU A 216 17.35 0.98 -14.42
N GLY A 217 18.21 1.80 -13.79
CA GLY A 217 17.80 2.91 -12.93
C GLY A 217 16.80 3.91 -13.54
N THR A 218 16.81 4.16 -14.86
CA THR A 218 15.82 5.07 -15.47
C THR A 218 14.43 4.46 -15.48
N HIS A 219 14.34 3.15 -15.69
CA HIS A 219 13.08 2.42 -15.72
C HIS A 219 12.53 2.20 -14.31
N TYR A 220 13.40 1.92 -13.33
CA TYR A 220 13.02 1.92 -11.91
C TYR A 220 12.46 3.28 -11.50
N ARG A 221 13.14 4.37 -11.83
CA ARG A 221 12.65 5.72 -11.56
C ARG A 221 11.32 6.01 -12.26
N ALA A 222 11.17 5.65 -13.53
CA ALA A 222 9.91 5.87 -14.25
C ALA A 222 8.74 5.11 -13.60
N TYR A 223 8.98 3.87 -13.15
CA TYR A 223 7.99 3.07 -12.44
C TYR A 223 7.60 3.75 -11.11
N LEU A 224 8.61 4.12 -10.33
CA LEU A 224 8.41 4.80 -9.05
C LEU A 224 7.66 6.12 -9.24
N LEU A 225 8.06 6.97 -10.18
CA LEU A 225 7.38 8.25 -10.46
C LEU A 225 5.88 8.06 -10.72
N LYS A 226 5.50 7.02 -11.48
CA LYS A 226 4.09 6.69 -11.68
C LYS A 226 3.41 6.19 -10.41
N CYS A 227 4.11 5.40 -9.58
CA CYS A 227 3.60 5.03 -8.25
C CYS A 227 3.48 6.23 -7.29
N HIS A 228 4.33 7.25 -7.39
CA HIS A 228 4.25 8.48 -6.57
C HIS A 228 2.95 9.27 -6.80
N GLU A 229 2.32 9.11 -7.98
CA GLU A 229 1.00 9.67 -8.26
C GLU A 229 -0.12 9.00 -7.44
N LEU A 230 0.14 7.81 -6.90
CA LEU A 230 -0.80 7.07 -6.07
C LEU A 230 -0.77 7.60 -4.62
N PRO A 231 -1.93 7.93 -4.05
CA PRO A 231 -1.98 8.57 -2.73
C PRO A 231 -1.54 7.64 -1.59
N PHE A 232 -1.67 6.32 -1.78
CA PHE A 232 -1.30 5.29 -0.81
C PHE A 232 0.11 4.67 -1.07
N TYR A 233 0.88 5.21 -2.00
CA TYR A 233 2.27 4.79 -2.20
C TYR A 233 3.11 5.05 -0.93
N GLY A 234 3.88 4.06 -0.50
CA GLY A 234 4.73 4.15 0.70
C GLY A 234 3.99 4.12 2.04
N CYS A 235 2.67 3.88 2.07
CA CYS A 235 1.92 3.73 3.31
C CYS A 235 2.21 2.41 4.05
N ALA A 236 2.11 2.45 5.38
CA ALA A 236 1.87 1.26 6.19
C ALA A 236 0.41 0.82 6.02
N PHE A 237 0.15 -0.49 5.92
CA PHE A 237 -1.19 -1.04 5.69
C PHE A 237 -1.67 -1.87 6.86
N PHE A 238 -2.84 -1.51 7.37
CA PHE A 238 -3.53 -2.19 8.46
C PHE A 238 -4.81 -2.83 7.95
N HIS A 239 -5.25 -3.88 8.64
CA HIS A 239 -6.49 -4.56 8.32
C HIS A 239 -7.62 -4.00 9.17
N GLY A 240 -8.79 -3.80 8.58
CA GLY A 240 -9.98 -3.44 9.33
C GLY A 240 -11.25 -3.81 8.59
N GLU A 241 -12.39 -3.48 9.19
CA GLU A 241 -13.69 -3.61 8.58
C GLU A 241 -14.51 -2.33 8.77
N VAL A 242 -15.41 -2.04 7.83
CA VAL A 242 -16.38 -0.93 7.95
C VAL A 242 -17.79 -1.45 7.74
N ASP A 243 -18.77 -0.78 8.34
CA ASP A 243 -20.18 -1.11 8.12
C ASP A 243 -20.56 -0.86 6.66
N LYS A 244 -21.28 -1.81 6.05
CA LYS A 244 -21.82 -1.63 4.69
C LYS A 244 -22.92 -0.57 4.72
N PRO A 245 -23.00 0.32 3.72
CA PRO A 245 -24.14 1.22 3.59
C PRO A 245 -25.42 0.39 3.52
N ALA A 246 -26.45 0.77 4.28
CA ALA A 246 -27.69 0.00 4.38
C ALA A 246 -28.38 -0.16 3.00
N PRO A 247 -28.53 -1.38 2.44
CA PRO A 247 -29.30 -1.60 1.22
C PRO A 247 -30.77 -1.90 1.58
N GLY A 248 -31.69 -1.55 0.67
CA GLY A 248 -33.13 -1.75 0.86
C GLY A 248 -33.55 -3.19 1.22
N PHE A 249 -34.66 -3.26 1.97
CA PHE A 249 -35.57 -4.36 2.41
C PHE A 249 -35.10 -5.83 2.55
N LEU A 250 -34.04 -6.33 1.91
CA LEU A 250 -33.72 -7.77 1.85
C LEU A 250 -32.25 -8.16 2.13
N HIS A 251 -31.34 -7.21 2.39
CA HIS A 251 -29.96 -7.55 2.76
C HIS A 251 -29.67 -7.25 4.23
N ARG A 252 -29.32 -8.29 5.00
CA ARG A 252 -28.89 -8.15 6.40
C ARG A 252 -27.68 -7.20 6.47
N GLY A 253 -27.70 -6.30 7.44
CA GLY A 253 -26.54 -5.47 7.78
C GLY A 253 -25.29 -6.34 7.96
N GLY A 254 -24.13 -5.79 7.63
CA GLY A 254 -22.88 -6.52 7.72
C GLY A 254 -21.70 -5.60 7.45
N ARG A 255 -20.51 -6.11 7.74
CA ARG A 255 -19.27 -5.38 7.53
C ARG A 255 -18.60 -5.80 6.21
N LYS A 256 -17.76 -4.93 5.68
CA LYS A 256 -16.88 -5.24 4.55
C LYS A 256 -15.41 -5.03 4.96
N PRO A 257 -14.51 -5.92 4.54
CA PRO A 257 -13.10 -5.78 4.85
C PRO A 257 -12.49 -4.61 4.08
N VAL A 258 -11.66 -3.84 4.76
CA VAL A 258 -10.92 -2.72 4.21
C VAL A 258 -9.45 -2.83 4.58
N SER A 259 -8.61 -2.17 3.80
CA SER A 259 -7.22 -1.89 4.16
C SER A 259 -7.13 -0.41 4.53
N VAL A 260 -6.53 -0.10 5.66
CA VAL A 260 -6.26 1.28 6.11
C VAL A 260 -4.79 1.57 5.83
N ALA A 261 -4.52 2.53 4.96
CA ALA A 261 -3.19 2.91 4.54
C ALA A 261 -2.80 4.26 5.14
N ILE A 262 -1.73 4.29 5.94
CA ILE A 262 -1.29 5.47 6.70
C ILE A 262 0.16 5.81 6.31
N SER A 263 0.43 7.08 6.02
CA SER A 263 1.78 7.61 5.75
C SER A 263 1.92 9.02 6.33
N LEU A 264 3.01 9.71 6.01
CA LEU A 264 3.20 11.13 6.34
C LEU A 264 2.19 12.07 5.67
N GLU A 265 1.48 11.63 4.63
CA GLU A 265 0.52 12.50 3.92
C GLU A 265 -0.89 12.46 4.52
N GLY A 266 -1.27 11.32 5.11
CA GLY A 266 -2.61 11.13 5.63
C GLY A 266 -3.07 9.67 5.68
N VAL A 267 -4.38 9.49 5.70
CA VAL A 267 -5.07 8.21 5.88
C VAL A 267 -5.94 7.89 4.66
N HIS A 268 -5.84 6.66 4.17
CA HIS A 268 -6.65 6.15 3.07
C HIS A 268 -7.35 4.86 3.48
N VAL A 269 -8.64 4.74 3.17
CA VAL A 269 -9.43 3.54 3.38
C VAL A 269 -9.74 2.92 2.02
N ILE A 270 -9.32 1.68 1.82
CA ILE A 270 -9.39 0.97 0.54
C ILE A 270 -10.26 -0.27 0.70
N ASP A 271 -11.19 -0.50 -0.23
CA ASP A 271 -11.99 -1.73 -0.26
C ASP A 271 -11.10 -2.93 -0.59
N SER A 272 -10.94 -3.87 0.35
CA SER A 272 -10.01 -4.99 0.19
C SER A 272 -10.43 -5.97 -0.90
N ARG A 273 -11.71 -6.00 -1.27
CA ARG A 273 -12.25 -6.92 -2.29
C ARG A 273 -12.30 -6.26 -3.66
N GLU A 274 -12.91 -5.08 -3.71
CA GLU A 274 -13.16 -4.36 -4.96
C GLU A 274 -11.97 -3.51 -5.41
N LYS A 275 -10.93 -3.38 -4.56
CA LYS A 275 -9.67 -2.69 -4.86
C LYS A 275 -9.86 -1.26 -5.37
N HIS A 276 -10.72 -0.50 -4.69
CA HIS A 276 -10.89 0.94 -4.94
C HIS A 276 -10.77 1.73 -3.64
N VAL A 277 -10.39 3.00 -3.75
CA VAL A 277 -10.31 3.94 -2.64
C VAL A 277 -11.73 4.34 -2.23
N LEU A 278 -12.07 4.13 -0.96
CA LEU A 278 -13.32 4.56 -0.36
C LEU A 278 -13.20 5.99 0.19
N LEU A 279 -12.07 6.28 0.81
CA LEU A 279 -11.79 7.55 1.47
C LEU A 279 -10.28 7.82 1.43
N GLY A 280 -9.91 9.07 1.17
CA GLY A 280 -8.54 9.57 1.32
C GLY A 280 -8.62 10.93 1.98
N LEU A 281 -7.90 11.10 3.08
CA LEU A 281 -7.90 12.30 3.91
C LEU A 281 -6.47 12.67 4.26
N ARG A 282 -6.11 13.93 4.02
CA ARG A 282 -4.89 14.51 4.60
C ARG A 282 -5.10 14.78 6.09
N PHE A 283 -4.04 14.92 6.87
CA PHE A 283 -4.17 15.18 8.31
C PHE A 283 -4.90 16.50 8.63
N GLN A 284 -4.91 17.47 7.73
CA GLN A 284 -5.70 18.71 7.91
C GLN A 284 -7.20 18.53 7.61
N GLU A 285 -7.59 17.39 7.05
CA GLU A 285 -8.96 17.08 6.62
C GLU A 285 -9.65 16.09 7.56
N LEU A 286 -9.00 15.71 8.67
CA LEU A 286 -9.51 14.70 9.59
C LEU A 286 -9.25 15.04 11.05
N SER A 287 -10.16 14.61 11.91
CA SER A 287 -9.91 14.34 13.33
C SER A 287 -10.04 12.83 13.56
N TRP A 288 -9.32 12.28 14.53
CA TRP A 288 -9.39 10.86 14.84
C TRP A 288 -9.44 10.61 16.34
N ASP A 289 -9.99 9.47 16.70
CA ASP A 289 -9.94 8.92 18.05
C ASP A 289 -9.94 7.38 17.95
N HIS A 290 -9.58 6.69 19.02
CA HIS A 290 -9.72 5.25 19.09
C HIS A 290 -10.38 4.81 20.40
N THR A 291 -11.18 3.76 20.31
CA THR A 291 -11.80 3.14 21.48
C THR A 291 -11.40 1.67 21.52
N SER A 292 -10.90 1.21 22.67
CA SER A 292 -10.54 -0.19 22.90
C SER A 292 -11.31 -0.74 24.10
N PRO A 293 -12.57 -1.17 23.91
CA PRO A 293 -13.37 -1.73 25.00
C PRO A 293 -12.85 -3.12 25.38
N GLU A 294 -13.04 -3.56 26.64
CA GLU A 294 -12.58 -4.89 27.08
C GLU A 294 -13.33 -6.05 26.39
N GLU A 295 -14.62 -5.87 26.11
CA GLU A 295 -15.50 -6.93 25.56
C GLU A 295 -15.85 -6.74 24.07
N GLU A 296 -15.58 -5.56 23.50
CA GLU A 296 -15.89 -5.25 22.11
C GLU A 296 -14.62 -5.09 21.26
N GLU A 297 -14.78 -5.17 19.94
CA GLU A 297 -13.66 -4.99 19.03
C GLU A 297 -13.16 -3.54 19.04
N PRO A 298 -11.83 -3.30 19.14
CA PRO A 298 -11.30 -1.95 19.08
C PRO A 298 -11.64 -1.26 17.77
N ILE A 299 -11.83 0.05 17.85
CA ILE A 299 -12.33 0.88 16.75
C ILE A 299 -11.43 2.10 16.60
N LEU A 300 -11.09 2.39 15.35
CA LEU A 300 -10.57 3.69 14.93
C LEU A 300 -11.74 4.52 14.37
N TRP A 301 -11.90 5.72 14.91
CA TRP A 301 -12.87 6.72 14.48
C TRP A 301 -12.18 7.75 13.61
N LEU A 302 -12.75 8.04 12.44
CA LEU A 302 -12.30 9.13 11.57
C LEU A 302 -13.47 10.11 11.36
N GLU A 303 -13.28 11.34 11.81
CA GLU A 303 -14.18 12.46 11.55
C GLU A 303 -13.63 13.31 10.41
N PHE A 304 -14.48 13.69 9.46
CA PHE A 304 -14.12 14.54 8.34
C PHE A 304 -15.33 15.31 7.80
N ASP A 305 -15.05 16.38 7.07
CA ASP A 305 -16.10 17.19 6.41
C ASP A 305 -16.79 16.40 5.30
N GLY A 306 -18.12 16.53 5.24
CA GLY A 306 -18.92 15.97 4.17
C GLY A 306 -20.15 16.80 3.85
N GLU A 307 -20.97 16.26 2.96
CA GLU A 307 -22.20 16.91 2.53
C GLU A 307 -23.36 15.92 2.61
N SER A 308 -24.52 16.42 3.04
CA SER A 308 -25.78 15.69 3.08
C SER A 308 -26.89 16.58 2.52
N GLU A 309 -27.46 16.19 1.38
CA GLU A 309 -28.53 16.95 0.69
C GLU A 309 -28.20 18.44 0.45
N GLY A 310 -26.96 18.79 0.08
CA GLY A 310 -26.57 20.19 -0.14
C GLY A 310 -26.13 20.93 1.13
N THR A 311 -26.20 20.28 2.29
CA THR A 311 -25.84 20.88 3.58
C THR A 311 -24.50 20.33 4.06
N PRO A 312 -23.54 21.18 4.47
CA PRO A 312 -22.29 20.71 5.08
C PRO A 312 -22.59 19.99 6.40
N VAL A 313 -21.99 18.83 6.59
CA VAL A 313 -22.13 17.99 7.79
C VAL A 313 -20.77 17.40 8.16
N ASN A 314 -20.56 17.11 9.44
CA ASN A 314 -19.46 16.27 9.87
C ASN A 314 -19.85 14.80 9.68
N LYS A 315 -18.92 14.02 9.13
CA LYS A 315 -19.08 12.58 8.90
C LYS A 315 -18.13 11.82 9.80
N LEU A 316 -18.67 10.88 10.55
CA LEU A 316 -17.90 9.97 11.40
C LEU A 316 -17.91 8.57 10.79
N LEU A 317 -16.73 8.06 10.43
CA LEU A 317 -16.50 6.70 9.95
C LEU A 317 -16.00 5.82 11.09
N LYS A 318 -16.58 4.63 11.19
CA LYS A 318 -16.20 3.60 12.15
C LYS A 318 -15.38 2.50 11.45
N ILE A 319 -14.14 2.29 11.89
CA ILE A 319 -13.27 1.23 11.39
C ILE A 319 -12.98 0.25 12.53
N TYR A 320 -13.49 -0.97 12.41
CA TYR A 320 -13.25 -2.04 13.36
C TYR A 320 -11.89 -2.69 13.07
N SER A 321 -10.99 -2.72 14.05
CA SER A 321 -9.69 -3.35 13.91
C SER A 321 -9.01 -3.56 15.25
N LYS A 322 -8.44 -4.76 15.46
CA LYS A 322 -7.52 -5.04 16.58
C LYS A 322 -6.24 -4.19 16.55
N GLN A 323 -5.98 -3.48 15.46
CA GLN A 323 -4.81 -2.63 15.26
C GLN A 323 -5.12 -1.15 15.50
N ALA A 324 -6.29 -0.80 16.07
CA ALA A 324 -6.74 0.58 16.23
C ALA A 324 -5.77 1.48 17.00
N GLU A 325 -5.22 1.00 18.12
CA GLU A 325 -4.23 1.75 18.92
C GLU A 325 -2.93 2.00 18.14
N LEU A 326 -2.44 0.99 17.40
CA LEU A 326 -1.26 1.13 16.54
C LEU A 326 -1.50 2.14 15.41
N MET A 327 -2.69 2.12 14.79
CA MET A 327 -3.08 3.09 13.78
C MET A 327 -3.15 4.51 14.37
N SER A 328 -3.76 4.68 15.54
CA SER A 328 -3.85 5.98 16.24
C SER A 328 -2.47 6.53 16.56
N SER A 329 -1.60 5.70 17.14
CA SER A 329 -0.22 6.10 17.49
C SER A 329 0.60 6.48 16.26
N LEU A 330 0.42 5.77 15.13
CA LEU A 330 1.10 6.11 13.89
C LEU A 330 0.60 7.43 13.30
N ILE A 331 -0.71 7.71 13.36
CA ILE A 331 -1.27 9.00 12.91
C ILE A 331 -0.68 10.14 13.74
N GLU A 332 -0.70 10.01 15.06
CA GLU A 332 -0.13 11.00 15.99
C GLU A 332 1.34 11.27 15.67
N TYR A 333 2.17 10.22 15.58
CA TYR A 333 3.58 10.36 15.27
C TYR A 333 3.84 10.98 13.89
N CYS A 334 3.07 10.62 12.86
CA CYS A 334 3.18 11.25 11.54
C CYS A 334 2.91 12.76 11.58
N ILE A 335 1.97 13.21 12.43
CA ILE A 335 1.64 14.63 12.57
C ILE A 335 2.76 15.36 13.33
N GLU A 336 3.24 14.79 14.44
CA GLU A 336 4.35 15.35 15.23
C GLU A 336 5.62 15.50 14.37
N LEU A 337 5.98 14.45 13.62
CA LEU A 337 7.15 14.47 12.75
C LEU A 337 7.03 15.55 11.67
N SER A 338 5.82 15.73 11.12
CA SER A 338 5.56 16.75 10.08
C SER A 338 5.68 18.17 10.64
N GLN A 339 5.27 18.39 11.89
CA GLN A 339 5.41 19.69 12.58
C GLN A 339 6.86 19.99 12.95
N ALA A 340 7.65 18.98 13.34
CA ALA A 340 9.06 19.13 13.67
C ALA A 340 9.95 19.39 12.44
N ALA A 341 9.51 18.99 11.24
CA ALA A 341 10.24 19.17 9.99
C ALA A 341 10.09 20.56 9.36
N GLU A 342 9.05 21.33 9.74
CA GLU A 342 8.88 22.72 9.32
C GLU A 342 9.85 23.61 10.12
N PRO A 343 10.81 24.31 9.49
CA PRO A 343 11.65 25.25 10.21
C PRO A 343 10.76 26.39 10.73
N ALA A 344 10.86 26.71 12.01
CA ALA A 344 10.28 27.94 12.56
C ALA A 344 10.83 29.13 11.75
N GLY A 345 10.01 29.66 10.85
CA GLY A 345 10.35 30.86 10.09
C GLY A 345 10.67 32.01 11.06
N PRO A 346 11.57 32.93 10.69
CA PRO A 346 11.87 34.06 11.54
C PRO A 346 10.59 34.85 11.82
N GLN A 347 10.28 35.05 13.11
CA GLN A 347 9.27 36.02 13.54
C GLN A 347 9.79 37.42 13.18
N ASP A 348 9.49 37.87 11.96
CA ASP A 348 9.70 39.25 11.57
C ASP A 348 8.70 40.13 12.33
N SER A 349 9.20 40.66 13.44
CA SER A 349 8.68 41.85 14.09
C SER A 349 8.97 43.05 13.18
N ALA A 350 8.05 43.39 12.28
CA ALA A 350 8.13 44.67 11.57
C ALA A 350 6.74 45.19 11.17
N THR A 351 6.44 46.36 11.70
CA THR A 351 5.27 47.20 11.47
C THR A 351 5.10 47.54 9.98
N GLY A 352 3.96 47.16 9.38
CA GLY A 352 3.53 47.57 8.04
C GLY A 352 2.07 48.06 8.06
N PRO A 353 1.64 48.93 7.13
CA PRO A 353 0.36 49.65 7.20
C PRO A 353 -0.84 48.72 6.91
N PRO A 354 -2.05 49.09 7.36
CA PRO A 354 -3.21 48.20 7.30
C PRO A 354 -3.65 47.98 5.86
N LEU A 355 -3.73 46.71 5.45
CA LEU A 355 -4.34 46.28 4.17
C LEU A 355 -5.84 46.04 4.37
N ASP A 356 -6.63 46.50 3.39
CA ASP A 356 -8.09 46.47 3.34
C ASP A 356 -8.71 45.06 3.55
N PRO A 357 -9.84 44.94 4.26
CA PRO A 357 -10.45 43.65 4.61
C PRO A 357 -11.30 43.00 3.50
N SER A 358 -11.11 43.33 2.21
CA SER A 358 -12.03 42.92 1.14
C SER A 358 -11.44 42.05 0.02
N SER A 359 -10.29 41.41 0.21
CA SER A 359 -9.78 40.43 -0.76
C SER A 359 -9.62 39.05 -0.14
N SER A 360 -10.72 38.31 -0.05
CA SER A 360 -10.67 36.86 0.14
C SER A 360 -9.91 36.23 -1.02
N PRO A 361 -8.86 35.42 -0.80
CA PRO A 361 -8.24 34.69 -1.90
C PRO A 361 -9.28 33.73 -2.47
N ALA A 362 -9.51 33.83 -3.79
CA ALA A 362 -10.39 32.92 -4.50
C ALA A 362 -9.95 31.47 -4.24
N PRO A 363 -10.90 30.52 -4.06
CA PRO A 363 -10.54 29.13 -3.87
C PRO A 363 -9.71 28.68 -5.07
N VAL A 364 -8.49 28.21 -4.79
CA VAL A 364 -7.62 27.57 -5.78
C VAL A 364 -8.45 26.47 -6.44
N GLN A 365 -8.92 26.72 -7.67
CA GLN A 365 -9.64 25.72 -8.42
C GLN A 365 -8.68 24.56 -8.62
N ARG A 366 -8.94 23.47 -7.88
CA ARG A 366 -8.31 22.17 -8.12
C ARG A 366 -8.43 21.88 -9.62
N PRO A 367 -7.35 21.54 -10.32
CA PRO A 367 -7.46 21.12 -11.71
C PRO A 367 -8.49 19.99 -11.78
N ARG A 368 -9.52 20.18 -12.61
CA ARG A 368 -10.64 19.25 -12.74
C ARG A 368 -10.09 17.84 -12.98
N LEU A 369 -10.29 16.95 -12.00
CA LEU A 369 -9.97 15.53 -12.10
C LEU A 369 -10.62 14.96 -13.37
N ARG A 370 -9.80 14.71 -14.40
CA ARG A 370 -10.19 13.87 -15.52
C ARG A 370 -10.41 12.47 -14.94
N ARG A 371 -11.66 11.98 -15.05
CA ARG A 371 -12.18 10.65 -14.68
C ARG A 371 -12.83 10.59 -13.30
N GLN A 372 -14.09 11.05 -13.23
CA GLN A 372 -15.03 10.75 -12.12
C GLN A 372 -15.25 9.23 -11.87
N GLY A 373 -14.68 8.34 -12.68
CA GLY A 373 -14.77 6.89 -12.55
C GLY A 373 -13.49 6.16 -12.12
N SER A 374 -12.39 6.87 -11.84
CA SER A 374 -11.13 6.24 -11.43
C SER A 374 -11.28 5.43 -10.13
N VAL A 375 -10.51 4.35 -9.99
CA VAL A 375 -10.48 3.55 -8.76
C VAL A 375 -9.74 4.24 -7.61
N VAL A 376 -8.94 5.27 -7.90
CA VAL A 376 -8.20 6.03 -6.87
C VAL A 376 -8.99 7.20 -6.27
N CYS A 377 -10.10 7.60 -6.89
CA CYS A 377 -10.97 8.66 -6.38
C CYS A 377 -11.78 8.17 -5.17
N SER A 378 -11.86 8.97 -4.11
CA SER A 378 -12.69 8.70 -2.93
C SER A 378 -14.15 8.47 -3.31
N ARG A 379 -14.71 7.34 -2.84
CA ARG A 379 -16.11 6.94 -3.03
C ARG A 379 -16.86 6.98 -1.71
N ILE A 380 -16.96 8.18 -1.13
CA ILE A 380 -17.57 8.42 0.18
C ILE A 380 -19.02 7.90 0.22
N GLN A 381 -19.74 7.94 -0.90
CA GLN A 381 -21.10 7.40 -1.05
C GLN A 381 -21.19 5.87 -0.84
N HIS A 382 -20.07 5.15 -0.84
CA HIS A 382 -20.01 3.71 -0.56
C HIS A 382 -19.66 3.40 0.91
N LEU A 383 -19.63 4.42 1.78
CA LEU A 383 -19.38 4.29 3.21
C LEU A 383 -20.68 4.44 4.01
N SER A 384 -20.75 3.71 5.12
CA SER A 384 -21.73 3.97 6.17
C SER A 384 -21.13 4.93 7.19
N THR A 385 -21.59 6.19 7.21
CA THR A 385 -21.12 7.23 8.14
C THR A 385 -22.23 7.68 9.08
N ILE A 386 -21.85 8.22 10.23
CA ILE A 386 -22.75 8.96 11.11
C ILE A 386 -22.61 10.44 10.76
N ASP A 387 -23.68 11.03 10.26
CA ASP A 387 -23.71 12.45 9.87
C ASP A 387 -24.28 13.31 11.02
N TYR A 388 -23.63 14.43 11.33
CA TYR A 388 -24.10 15.40 12.32
C TYR A 388 -23.70 16.84 11.98
N VAL A 389 -24.34 17.80 12.63
CA VAL A 389 -24.00 19.23 12.56
C VAL A 389 -23.69 19.74 13.97
N GLU A 390 -22.63 20.55 14.08
CA GLU A 390 -22.25 21.25 15.29
C GLU A 390 -22.82 22.69 15.28
N ASP A 391 -23.99 22.89 15.90
CA ASP A 391 -24.71 24.17 15.85
C ASP A 391 -24.30 25.13 17.00
N GLY A 392 -23.12 24.96 17.60
CA GLY A 392 -22.64 25.74 18.77
C GLY A 392 -23.48 25.59 20.06
N LYS A 393 -24.63 24.90 19.99
CA LYS A 393 -25.52 24.56 21.12
C LYS A 393 -25.57 23.05 21.41
N GLY A 394 -24.76 22.25 20.71
CA GLY A 394 -24.67 20.79 20.83
C GLY A 394 -24.63 20.07 19.48
N ILE A 395 -24.29 18.78 19.53
CA ILE A 395 -24.19 17.88 18.38
C ILE A 395 -25.58 17.37 17.99
N ARG A 396 -26.02 17.60 16.75
CA ARG A 396 -27.30 17.07 16.23
C ARG A 396 -27.08 16.07 15.11
N ARG A 397 -27.47 14.82 15.34
CA ARG A 397 -27.42 13.77 14.30
C ARG A 397 -28.40 14.11 13.17
N VAL A 398 -27.89 14.17 11.94
CA VAL A 398 -28.71 14.33 10.74
C VAL A 398 -29.31 12.96 10.40
N LYS A 399 -30.62 12.83 10.56
CA LYS A 399 -31.32 11.62 10.10
C LYS A 399 -31.40 11.69 8.57
N PRO A 400 -30.95 10.67 7.82
CA PRO A 400 -31.22 10.61 6.40
C PRO A 400 -32.74 10.65 6.20
N LYS A 401 -33.24 11.63 5.47
CA LYS A 401 -34.66 11.63 5.08
C LYS A 401 -34.85 10.38 4.25
N ARG A 402 -35.66 9.44 4.75
CA ARG A 402 -36.10 8.31 3.93
C ARG A 402 -36.64 8.91 2.64
N THR A 403 -36.02 8.59 1.51
CA THR A 403 -36.68 8.76 0.21
C THR A 403 -38.04 8.11 0.39
N THR A 404 -39.08 8.92 0.22
CA THR A 404 -40.45 8.46 0.37
C THR A 404 -40.64 7.28 -0.56
N SER A 405 -40.61 6.07 0.01
CA SER A 405 -41.08 4.88 -0.68
C SER A 405 -42.46 5.23 -1.21
N PHE A 406 -42.61 5.14 -2.53
CA PHE A 406 -43.84 5.43 -3.26
C PHE A 406 -45.03 4.56 -2.81
N PHE A 407 -44.81 3.60 -1.90
CA PHE A 407 -45.81 2.69 -1.35
C PHE A 407 -46.41 3.11 0.01
N SER A 408 -46.00 4.23 0.61
CA SER A 408 -46.61 4.68 1.88
C SER A 408 -47.85 5.58 1.70
N ARG A 409 -48.31 5.82 0.46
CA ARG A 409 -49.60 6.48 0.18
C ARG A 409 -50.68 5.46 -0.16
N GLN A 410 -51.01 4.59 0.78
CA GLN A 410 -52.31 3.92 0.81
C GLN A 410 -52.40 3.25 2.17
N LEU A 411 -52.93 3.97 3.16
CA LEU A 411 -53.67 3.47 4.33
C LEU A 411 -53.94 4.68 5.26
N SER A 412 -54.71 5.65 4.76
CA SER A 412 -55.36 6.66 5.61
C SER A 412 -56.44 7.43 4.83
N LEU A 413 -57.63 6.84 4.75
CA LEU A 413 -58.92 7.51 4.61
C LEU A 413 -59.95 6.61 5.31
N GLY A 414 -60.18 6.84 6.61
CA GLY A 414 -61.49 7.20 7.17
C GLY A 414 -62.27 5.96 7.60
N GLN A 415 -62.91 5.83 8.76
CA GLN A 415 -63.49 6.77 9.71
C GLN A 415 -63.54 6.08 11.09
N GLY A 416 -63.53 6.84 12.19
CA GLY A 416 -63.87 6.31 13.50
C GLY A 416 -63.35 7.15 14.67
N SER A 417 -64.18 8.09 15.11
CA SER A 417 -64.08 8.85 16.36
C SER A 417 -63.77 7.94 17.57
N TYR A 418 -62.89 8.35 18.49
CA TYR A 418 -63.14 8.53 19.93
C TYR A 418 -61.91 9.07 20.67
N THR A 419 -62.19 9.80 21.73
CA THR A 419 -61.35 10.67 22.56
C THR A 419 -60.54 9.96 23.65
N VAL A 420 -59.30 10.44 23.85
CA VAL A 420 -58.49 10.63 25.08
C VAL A 420 -58.74 9.76 26.33
N VAL A 421 -57.67 9.19 26.89
CA VAL A 421 -57.35 9.27 28.34
C VAL A 421 -55.84 9.49 28.53
N GLN A 422 -55.48 10.61 29.17
CA GLN A 422 -54.20 10.79 29.86
C GLN A 422 -54.24 10.04 31.19
N THR A 423 -53.14 9.42 31.59
CA THR A 423 -52.72 9.34 32.99
C THR A 423 -51.20 9.23 33.01
N GLY A 424 -50.54 10.30 33.46
CA GLY A 424 -49.31 10.11 34.20
C GLY A 424 -49.70 9.64 35.59
N ASP A 425 -48.84 8.84 36.22
CA ASP A 425 -48.46 9.10 37.59
C ASP A 425 -47.11 8.46 37.89
N ASN A 426 -46.31 9.26 38.56
CA ASN A 426 -45.04 8.96 39.17
C ASN A 426 -45.32 8.85 40.69
N LEU A 427 -44.47 8.11 41.39
CA LEU A 427 -44.44 7.88 42.86
C LEU A 427 -45.46 6.89 43.44
N GLU A 428 -44.93 5.83 44.05
CA GLU A 428 -45.08 5.63 45.50
C GLU A 428 -43.83 4.93 46.07
N GLN A 429 -43.25 5.53 47.12
CA GLN A 429 -42.34 4.89 48.06
C GLN A 429 -43.18 4.23 49.16
N GLY A 430 -42.78 3.01 49.53
CA GLY A 430 -43.18 2.30 50.74
C GLY A 430 -42.15 1.22 51.01
#